data_AF-A0AA91ED86-F1
#
_entry.id   AF-A0AA91ED86-F1
#
_cell.length_a   1.000
_cell.length_b   1.000
_cell.length_c   1.000
_cell.angle_alpha   90.00
_cell.angle_beta   90.00
_cell.angle_gamma   90.00
#
_symmetry.space_group_name_H-M   'P 1'
#
loop_
_entity.id
_entity.type
_entity.pdbx_description
1 polymer ?
#
loop_
_entity_poly.entity_id
_entity_poly.type
_entity_poly.pdbx_seq_one_letter_code
_entity_poly.pdbx_strand_id
1 'polypeptide(L)'
;MSEKNVRDYDKFMLRLPEGMRDAIAERAKANGRSMNSEIVQILDDALNDKTGVDSFAFLMAKMATWYEGMAPVLEQIKNMDDAQLKKFVDDMENKKPT
;
A
#
# COMPACT_ATOMS: atom_id res chain seq x y z
N MET A 1 -4.09 25.64 -9.16
CA MET A 1 -2.81 25.86 -8.45
C MET A 1 -1.71 25.76 -9.50
N SER A 2 -0.87 26.78 -9.63
CA SER A 2 0.28 26.75 -10.55
C SER A 2 1.24 25.63 -10.12
N GLU A 3 1.58 24.72 -11.04
CA GLU A 3 2.65 23.75 -10.82
C GLU A 3 3.94 24.50 -10.44
N LYS A 4 4.49 24.18 -9.26
CA LYS A 4 5.78 24.70 -8.82
C LYS A 4 6.84 24.13 -9.75
N ASN A 5 7.67 24.99 -10.33
CA ASN A 5 8.71 24.54 -11.24
C ASN A 5 9.79 23.80 -10.44
N VAL A 6 10.47 22.80 -11.01
CA VAL A 6 11.50 22.01 -10.30
C VAL A 6 12.64 22.91 -9.76
N ARG A 7 12.84 24.07 -10.38
CA ARG A 7 13.79 25.10 -9.94
C ARG A 7 13.41 25.79 -8.63
N ASP A 8 12.13 25.76 -8.27
CA ASP A 8 11.55 26.38 -7.08
C ASP A 8 11.52 25.43 -5.88
N TYR A 9 12.10 24.23 -6.02
CA TYR A 9 12.30 23.29 -4.93
C TYR A 9 13.50 23.66 -4.06
N ASP A 10 13.36 23.42 -2.76
CA ASP A 10 14.43 23.63 -1.80
C ASP A 10 15.61 22.72 -2.11
N LYS A 11 16.82 23.29 -2.05
CA LYS A 11 18.08 22.58 -2.35
C LYS A 11 18.81 22.31 -1.06
N PHE A 12 19.14 21.04 -0.83
CA PHE A 12 19.92 20.61 0.34
C PHE A 12 21.26 20.04 -0.11
N MET A 13 22.37 20.58 0.42
CA MET A 13 23.72 20.09 0.10
C MET A 13 24.11 18.97 1.07
N LEU A 14 24.18 17.74 0.56
CA LEU A 14 24.56 16.56 1.33
C LEU A 14 26.07 16.34 1.34
N ARG A 15 26.62 16.06 2.53
CA ARG A 15 28.00 15.55 2.69
C ARG A 15 27.92 14.05 2.93
N LEU A 16 28.31 13.28 1.93
CA LEU A 16 28.27 11.83 1.99
C LEU A 16 29.64 11.28 2.45
N PRO A 17 29.66 10.27 3.33
CA PRO A 17 30.88 9.54 3.63
C PRO A 17 31.40 8.78 2.40
N GLU A 18 32.65 8.34 2.46
CA GLU A 18 33.32 7.62 1.37
C GLU A 18 32.50 6.40 0.90
N GLY A 19 32.41 6.20 -0.42
CA GLY A 19 31.66 5.10 -1.05
C GLY A 19 30.13 5.24 -1.05
N MET A 20 29.54 6.08 -0.19
CA MET A 20 28.06 6.19 -0.11
C MET A 20 27.46 6.80 -1.38
N ARG A 21 28.16 7.74 -2.01
CA ARG A 21 27.71 8.34 -3.29
C ARG A 21 27.59 7.29 -4.39
N ASP A 22 28.57 6.39 -4.49
CA ASP A 22 28.62 5.37 -5.52
C ASP A 22 27.55 4.29 -5.26
N ALA A 23 27.35 3.89 -4.00
CA ALA A 23 26.27 2.97 -3.63
C ALA A 23 24.88 3.52 -4.02
N ILE A 24 24.63 4.81 -3.79
CA ILE A 24 23.37 5.44 -4.22
C ILE A 24 23.28 5.50 -5.76
N ALA A 25 24.40 5.77 -6.45
CA ALA A 25 24.43 5.79 -7.91
C ALA A 25 24.06 4.44 -8.53
N GLU A 26 24.63 3.36 -8.00
CA GLU A 26 24.36 2.01 -8.47
C GLU A 26 22.90 1.60 -8.21
N ARG A 27 22.39 1.88 -7.01
CA ARG A 27 20.98 1.64 -6.68
C ARG A 27 20.04 2.42 -7.58
N ALA A 28 20.31 3.71 -7.82
CA ALA A 28 19.51 4.54 -8.72
C ALA A 28 19.50 3.98 -10.15
N LYS A 29 20.67 3.54 -10.65
CA LYS A 29 20.79 2.91 -11.98
C LYS A 29 20.02 1.60 -12.06
N ALA A 30 20.11 0.74 -11.04
CA ALA A 30 19.36 -0.50 -10.96
C ALA A 30 17.84 -0.26 -10.98
N ASN A 31 17.39 0.84 -10.37
CA ASN A 31 15.99 1.24 -10.31
C ASN A 31 15.53 2.10 -11.51
N GLY A 32 16.40 2.40 -12.47
CA GLY A 32 16.07 3.26 -13.61
C GLY A 32 15.75 4.71 -13.25
N ARG A 33 16.23 5.20 -12.10
CA ARG A 33 15.98 6.55 -11.59
C ARG A 33 17.23 7.43 -11.67
N SER A 34 17.04 8.75 -11.68
CA SER A 34 18.15 9.67 -11.41
C SER A 34 18.58 9.53 -9.95
N MET A 35 19.85 9.81 -9.67
CA MET A 35 20.37 9.80 -8.29
C MET A 35 19.55 10.69 -7.36
N ASN A 36 19.14 11.87 -7.82
CA ASN A 36 18.29 12.77 -7.03
C ASN A 36 16.91 12.17 -6.75
N SER A 37 16.28 11.55 -7.75
CA SER A 37 14.99 10.89 -7.58
C SER A 37 15.06 9.70 -6.62
N GLU A 38 16.16 8.95 -6.63
CA GLU A 38 16.36 7.84 -5.69
C GLU A 38 16.59 8.35 -4.27
N ILE A 39 17.36 9.42 -4.08
CA ILE A 39 17.53 10.05 -2.75
C ILE A 39 16.19 10.54 -2.21
N VAL A 40 15.38 11.21 -3.03
CA VAL A 40 14.05 11.65 -2.63
C VAL A 40 13.16 10.46 -2.27
N GLN A 41 13.17 9.39 -3.07
CA GLN A 41 12.40 8.19 -2.75
C GLN A 41 12.84 7.56 -1.43
N ILE A 42 14.14 7.43 -1.16
CA ILE A 42 14.64 6.86 0.10
C ILE A 42 14.20 7.72 1.30
N LEU A 43 14.25 9.05 1.15
CA LEU A 43 13.79 9.97 2.20
C LEU A 43 12.27 9.89 2.38
N ASP A 44 11.51 9.83 1.29
CA ASP A 44 10.06 9.69 1.33
C ASP A 44 9.66 8.37 1.98
N ASP A 45 10.30 7.27 1.58
CA ASP A 45 10.13 5.95 2.18
C ASP A 45 10.47 5.99 3.67
N ALA A 46 11.50 6.71 4.11
CA ALA A 46 11.88 6.78 5.53
C ALA A 46 10.98 7.72 6.36
N LEU A 47 10.46 8.79 5.76
CA LEU A 47 9.55 9.75 6.40
C LEU A 47 8.11 9.24 6.45
N ASN A 48 7.70 8.56 5.38
CA ASN A 48 6.40 7.92 5.22
C ASN A 48 6.46 6.42 5.53
N ASP A 49 7.61 5.91 6.01
CA ASP A 49 7.71 4.58 6.59
C ASP A 49 6.83 4.62 7.82
N LYS A 50 5.60 4.19 7.57
CA LYS A 50 4.63 3.65 8.50
C LYS A 50 5.34 2.56 9.28
N THR A 51 6.08 2.98 10.29
CA THR A 51 6.84 2.19 11.27
C THR A 51 5.95 1.12 11.91
N GLY A 52 5.55 0.06 11.20
CA GLY A 52 4.84 -1.11 11.73
C GLY A 52 3.46 -0.89 12.40
N VAL A 53 3.10 0.34 12.81
CA VAL A 53 1.85 0.64 13.53
C VAL A 53 0.68 0.82 12.57
N ASP A 54 0.97 1.08 11.30
CA ASP A 54 -0.01 1.26 10.23
C ASP A 54 -0.29 -0.02 9.44
N SER A 55 0.28 -1.17 9.83
CA SER A 55 0.01 -2.46 9.17
C SER A 55 -1.17 -3.20 9.82
N PHE A 56 -1.21 -3.26 11.16
CA PHE A 56 -2.31 -3.90 11.87
C PHE A 56 -3.51 -2.98 12.06
N ALA A 57 -3.31 -1.71 12.44
CA ALA A 57 -4.42 -0.77 12.62
C ALA A 57 -5.18 -0.50 11.31
N PHE A 58 -4.45 -0.36 10.20
CA PHE A 58 -5.05 -0.22 8.86
C PHE A 58 -5.76 -1.51 8.41
N LEU A 59 -5.15 -2.67 8.65
CA LEU A 59 -5.78 -3.97 8.36
C LEU A 59 -7.07 -4.14 9.18
N MET A 60 -7.05 -3.77 10.47
CA MET A 60 -8.21 -3.82 11.35
C MET A 60 -9.31 -2.84 10.91
N ALA A 61 -8.95 -1.63 10.49
CA ALA A 61 -9.89 -0.67 9.92
C ALA A 61 -10.52 -1.19 8.62
N LYS A 62 -9.72 -1.82 7.75
CA LYS A 62 -10.21 -2.44 6.51
C LYS A 62 -11.09 -3.66 6.78
N MET A 63 -10.75 -4.47 7.78
CA MET A 63 -11.54 -5.61 8.23
C MET A 63 -12.86 -5.18 8.86
N ALA A 64 -12.86 -4.11 9.66
CA ALA A 64 -14.07 -3.58 10.30
C ALA A 64 -15.08 -3.09 9.26
N THR A 65 -14.64 -2.29 8.29
CA THR A 65 -15.50 -1.81 7.19
C THR A 65 -16.03 -2.96 6.32
N TRP A 66 -15.21 -3.98 6.06
CA TRP A 66 -15.66 -5.19 5.35
C TRP A 66 -16.67 -6.01 6.16
N TYR A 67 -16.47 -6.16 7.48
CA TYR A 67 -17.38 -6.86 8.38
C TYR A 67 -18.75 -6.18 8.46
N GLU A 68 -18.81 -4.85 8.53
CA GLU A 68 -20.08 -4.11 8.49
C GLU A 68 -20.86 -4.38 7.19
N GLY A 69 -20.17 -4.45 6.04
CA GLY A 69 -20.78 -4.80 4.76
C GLY A 69 -21.24 -6.26 4.68
N MET A 70 -20.57 -7.17 5.38
CA MET A 70 -20.91 -8.60 5.40
C MET A 70 -21.87 -9.01 6.51
N ALA A 71 -22.10 -8.17 7.51
CA ALA A 71 -23.02 -8.43 8.61
C ALA A 71 -24.38 -8.99 8.16
N PRO A 72 -25.08 -8.43 7.14
CA PRO A 72 -26.35 -8.98 6.68
C PRO A 72 -26.21 -10.36 6.00
N VAL A 73 -25.07 -10.65 5.35
CA VAL A 73 -24.79 -11.95 4.74
C VAL A 73 -24.51 -13.00 5.83
N LEU A 74 -23.74 -12.63 6.86
CA LEU A 74 -23.47 -13.49 8.01
C LEU A 74 -24.74 -13.81 8.80
N GLU A 75 -25.66 -12.85 8.91
CA GLU A 75 -26.96 -13.04 9.54
C GLU A 75 -27.89 -13.93 8.70
N GLN A 76 -27.85 -13.81 7.37
CA GLN A 76 -28.56 -14.73 6.47
C GLN A 76 -28.01 -16.16 6.59
N ILE A 77 -26.69 -16.33 6.60
CA ILE A 77 -26.03 -17.64 6.75
C ILE A 77 -26.40 -18.31 8.07
N LYS A 78 -26.49 -17.55 9.17
CA LYS A 78 -26.89 -18.10 10.49
C LYS A 78 -28.31 -18.66 10.52
N ASN A 79 -29.19 -18.21 9.63
CA ASN A 79 -30.60 -18.58 9.59
C ASN A 79 -30.94 -19.56 8.45
N MET A 80 -29.94 -20.05 7.71
CA MET A 80 -30.11 -21.04 6.64
C MET A 80 -29.93 -22.48 7.15
N ASP A 81 -30.68 -23.41 6.56
CA ASP A 81 -30.44 -24.84 6.73
C ASP A 81 -29.30 -25.35 5.82
N ASP A 82 -28.84 -26.58 6.06
CA ASP A 82 -27.69 -27.17 5.33
C ASP A 82 -27.92 -27.26 3.80
N ALA A 83 -29.17 -27.41 3.37
CA ALA A 83 -29.50 -27.49 1.94
C ALA A 83 -29.43 -26.10 1.28
N GLN A 84 -29.87 -25.06 2.00
CA GLN A 84 -29.75 -23.66 1.58
C GLN A 84 -28.29 -23.19 1.57
N LEU A 85 -27.50 -23.58 2.58
CA LEU A 85 -26.06 -23.28 2.63
C LEU A 85 -25.30 -23.90 1.46
N LYS A 86 -25.59 -25.16 1.13
CA LYS A 86 -24.95 -25.85 0.00
C LYS A 86 -25.22 -25.16 -1.33
N LYS A 87 -26.49 -24.80 -1.57
CA LYS A 87 -26.88 -24.04 -2.78
C LYS A 87 -26.23 -22.66 -2.84
N PHE A 88 -26.12 -21.98 -1.69
CA PHE A 88 -25.48 -20.67 -1.59
C PHE A 88 -23.98 -20.72 -1.93
N VAL A 89 -23.27 -21.75 -1.48
CA VAL A 89 -21.85 -21.98 -1.81
C VAL A 89 -21.69 -22.28 -3.30
N ASP A 90 -22.52 -23.15 -3.87
CA ASP A 90 -22.49 -23.49 -5.30
C ASP A 90 -22.74 -22.23 -6.18
N ASP A 91 -23.64 -21.33 -5.77
CA ASP A 91 -23.92 -20.08 -6.47
C ASP A 91 -22.76 -19.06 -6.40
N MET A 92 -21.96 -19.09 -5.31
CA MET A 92 -20.77 -18.24 -5.18
C MET A 92 -19.58 -18.75 -5.99
N GLU A 93 -19.33 -20.06 -6.03
CA GLU A 93 -18.24 -20.65 -6.82
C GLU A 93 -18.43 -20.44 -8.33
N ASN A 94 -19.68 -20.33 -8.79
CA ASN A 94 -20.01 -20.14 -10.20
C ASN A 94 -20.00 -18.66 -10.66
N LYS A 95 -19.90 -17.69 -9.75
CA LYS A 95 -19.68 -16.28 -10.10
C LYS A 95 -18.19 -16.00 -10.27
N LYS A 96 -17.68 -16.11 -11.50
CA LYS A 96 -16.33 -15.63 -11.85
C LYS A 96 -16.21 -14.13 -11.52
N PRO A 97 -15.13 -13.68 -10.87
CA PRO A 97 -14.89 -12.27 -10.67
C PRO A 97 -14.54 -11.63 -12.03
N THR A 98 -15.38 -10.72 -12.49
CA THR A 98 -15.04 -9.72 -13.53
C THR A 98 -14.19 -8.61 -12.95
#